data_AF-A0A7W8YEQ0-F1
#
_entry.id   AF-A0A7W8YEQ0-F1
#
_cell.length_a   1.000
_cell.length_b   1.000
_cell.length_c   1.000
_cell.angle_alpha   90.00
_cell.angle_beta   90.00
_cell.angle_gamma   90.00
#
_symmetry.space_group_name_H-M   'P 1'
#
loop_
_entity.id
_entity.type
_entity.pdbx_description
1 polymer ?
#
loop_
_entity_poly.entity_id
_entity_poly.type
_entity_poly.pdbx_seq_one_letter_code
_entity_poly.pdbx_strand_id
1 'polypeptide(L)'
;MGYGSTVAVEEAEEEYREACAERIENDAAELVAAGDMTREQAIEAATESLRQEIEADNDDTGTLATMLNPPVPSRQIPAAQARAIGRELRDAAGDAAETF
;
A
#
# COMPACT_ATOMS: atom_id res chain seq x y z
N MET A 1 -26.81 -2.75 -26.82
CA MET A 1 -26.55 -1.86 -25.68
C MET A 1 -25.95 -2.70 -24.58
N GLY A 2 -24.73 -2.37 -24.14
CA GLY A 2 -24.00 -3.12 -23.10
C GLY A 2 -22.49 -3.24 -23.33
N TYR A 3 -21.82 -2.21 -23.85
CA TYR A 3 -20.35 -2.18 -24.05
C TYR A 3 -19.73 -0.94 -23.38
N GLY A 4 -20.29 -0.52 -22.24
CA GLY A 4 -19.72 0.54 -21.41
C GLY A 4 -19.38 0.08 -19.99
N SER A 5 -19.67 -1.19 -19.67
CA SER A 5 -19.52 -1.72 -18.31
C SER A 5 -18.18 -2.38 -18.06
N THR A 6 -17.45 -2.82 -19.09
CA THR A 6 -16.15 -3.49 -18.92
C THR A 6 -15.02 -2.48 -18.90
N VAL A 7 -15.03 -1.49 -19.79
CA VAL A 7 -14.01 -0.43 -19.85
C VAL A 7 -13.98 0.41 -18.57
N ALA A 8 -15.14 0.78 -18.03
CA ALA A 8 -15.21 1.55 -16.78
C ALA A 8 -14.79 0.73 -15.55
N VAL A 9 -14.89 -0.60 -15.61
CA VAL A 9 -14.40 -1.49 -14.54
C VAL A 9 -12.89 -1.66 -14.66
N GLU A 10 -12.37 -1.86 -15.88
CA GLU A 10 -10.93 -1.96 -16.15
C GLU A 10 -10.19 -0.66 -15.77
N GLU A 11 -10.73 0.52 -16.11
CA GLU A 11 -10.17 1.81 -15.70
C GLU A 11 -10.20 2.00 -14.18
N ALA A 12 -11.27 1.57 -13.50
CA ALA A 12 -11.36 1.66 -12.04
C ALA A 12 -10.43 0.67 -11.33
N GLU A 13 -10.22 -0.52 -11.88
CA GLU A 13 -9.25 -1.50 -11.37
C GLU A 13 -7.82 -1.01 -11.55
N GLU A 14 -7.50 -0.35 -12.66
CA GLU A 14 -6.18 0.24 -12.91
C GLU A 14 -5.90 1.41 -11.95
N GLU A 15 -6.87 2.32 -11.75
CA GLU A 15 -6.77 3.42 -10.78
C GLU A 15 -6.64 2.88 -9.34
N TYR A 16 -7.36 1.80 -9.01
CA TYR A 16 -7.25 1.16 -7.71
C TYR A 16 -5.86 0.56 -7.47
N ARG A 17 -5.29 -0.14 -8.46
CA ARG A 17 -3.92 -0.68 -8.35
C ARG A 17 -2.88 0.42 -8.24
N GLU A 18 -3.02 1.52 -8.98
CA GLU A 18 -2.11 2.67 -8.87
C GLU A 18 -2.18 3.29 -7.46
N ALA A 19 -3.38 3.43 -6.90
CA ALA A 19 -3.56 3.90 -5.52
C ALA A 19 -2.95 2.94 -4.48
N CYS A 20 -3.11 1.62 -4.68
CA CYS A 20 -2.46 0.61 -3.83
C CYS A 20 -0.93 0.71 -3.90
N ALA A 21 -0.36 0.86 -5.11
CA ALA A 21 1.07 1.02 -5.31
C ALA A 21 1.59 2.29 -4.63
N GLU A 22 0.89 3.43 -4.75
CA GLU A 22 1.28 4.68 -4.10
C GLU A 22 1.26 4.55 -2.56
N ARG A 23 0.27 3.86 -2.00
CA ARG A 23 0.20 3.61 -0.56
C ARG A 23 1.36 2.72 -0.09
N ILE A 24 1.60 1.61 -0.78
CA ILE A 24 2.72 0.70 -0.48
C ILE A 24 4.06 1.44 -0.60
N GLU A 25 4.24 2.26 -1.64
CA GLU A 25 5.44 3.10 -1.85
C GLU A 25 5.69 4.00 -0.63
N ASN A 26 4.68 4.74 -0.20
CA ASN A 26 4.81 5.70 0.89
C ASN A 26 5.10 5.02 2.24
N ASP A 27 4.31 4.01 2.60
CA ASP A 27 4.43 3.33 3.89
C ASP A 27 5.77 2.59 4.00
N ALA A 28 6.17 1.88 2.93
CA ALA A 28 7.46 1.21 2.89
C ALA A 28 8.62 2.21 2.94
N ALA A 29 8.51 3.36 2.26
CA ALA A 29 9.56 4.37 2.28
C ALA A 29 9.77 4.97 3.67
N GLU A 30 8.70 5.18 4.44
CA GLU A 30 8.81 5.67 5.82
C GLU A 30 9.52 4.66 6.73
N LEU A 31 9.20 3.37 6.61
CA LEU A 31 9.82 2.30 7.39
C LEU A 31 11.31 2.10 7.06
N VAL A 32 11.66 2.15 5.77
CA VAL A 32 13.06 2.08 5.31
C VAL A 32 13.82 3.32 5.75
N ALA A 33 13.23 4.50 5.64
CA ALA A 33 13.87 5.74 6.06
C ALA A 33 14.06 5.82 7.58
N ALA A 34 13.14 5.27 8.35
CA ALA A 34 13.27 5.07 9.79
C ALA A 34 14.45 4.13 10.10
N GLY A 35 14.73 3.18 9.21
CA GLY A 35 15.77 2.16 9.37
C GLY A 35 15.26 0.94 10.14
N ASP A 36 13.94 0.78 10.23
CA ASP A 36 13.31 -0.30 10.99
C ASP A 36 13.29 -1.62 10.21
N MET A 37 13.29 -1.53 8.87
CA MET A 37 13.17 -2.65 7.96
C MET A 37 14.06 -2.46 6.73
N THR A 38 14.42 -3.58 6.08
CA THR A 38 14.99 -3.51 4.73
C THR A 38 13.91 -3.14 3.71
N ARG A 39 14.32 -2.77 2.49
CA ARG A 39 13.39 -2.43 1.40
C ARG A 39 12.36 -3.52 1.13
N GLU A 40 12.81 -4.77 1.03
CA GLU A 40 11.94 -5.92 0.78
C GLU A 40 10.96 -6.14 1.94
N GLN A 41 11.45 -6.11 3.18
CA GLN A 41 10.61 -6.28 4.38
C GLN A 41 9.57 -5.17 4.52
N ALA A 42 9.94 -3.94 4.18
CA ALA A 42 9.04 -2.80 4.25
C ALA A 42 7.92 -2.89 3.20
N ILE A 43 8.23 -3.35 1.98
CA ILE A 43 7.22 -3.59 0.94
C ILE A 43 6.27 -4.71 1.35
N GLU A 44 6.80 -5.83 1.87
CA GLU A 44 5.97 -6.94 2.34
C GLU A 44 5.05 -6.50 3.49
N ALA A 45 5.58 -5.79 4.48
CA ALA A 45 4.82 -5.29 5.62
C ALA A 45 3.75 -4.26 5.21
N ALA A 46 4.06 -3.34 4.30
CA ALA A 46 3.10 -2.36 3.78
C ALA A 46 2.00 -3.04 2.96
N THR A 47 2.35 -4.01 2.12
CA THR A 47 1.39 -4.81 1.33
C THR A 47 0.43 -5.58 2.24
N GLU A 48 0.97 -6.23 3.26
CA GLU A 48 0.17 -7.01 4.22
C GLU A 48 -0.74 -6.10 5.07
N SER A 49 -0.23 -4.94 5.51
CA SER A 49 -1.05 -3.94 6.20
C SER A 49 -2.23 -3.49 5.33
N LEU A 50 -1.98 -3.18 4.05
CA LEU A 50 -3.01 -2.76 3.12
C LEU A 50 -4.06 -3.87 2.89
N ARG A 51 -3.64 -5.14 2.78
CA ARG A 51 -4.56 -6.28 2.70
C ARG A 51 -5.45 -6.39 3.92
N GLN A 52 -4.89 -6.28 5.12
CA GLN A 52 -5.65 -6.36 6.36
C GLN A 52 -6.65 -5.20 6.48
N GLU A 53 -6.28 -4.00 6.02
CA GLU A 53 -7.20 -2.87 5.98
C GLU A 53 -8.37 -3.11 5.03
N ILE A 54 -8.11 -3.63 3.84
CA ILE A 54 -9.16 -3.99 2.88
C ILE A 54 -10.07 -5.09 3.45
N GLU A 55 -9.50 -6.10 4.12
CA GLU A 55 -10.28 -7.15 4.78
C GLU A 55 -11.13 -6.58 5.92
N ALA A 56 -10.58 -5.65 6.70
CA ALA A 56 -11.29 -4.97 7.77
C ALA A 56 -12.41 -4.06 7.27
N ASP A 57 -12.24 -3.38 6.15
CA ASP A 57 -13.28 -2.58 5.50
C ASP A 57 -14.47 -3.44 5.02
N ASN A 58 -14.21 -4.72 4.72
CA ASN A 58 -15.23 -5.70 4.35
C ASN A 58 -15.80 -6.49 5.55
N ASP A 59 -15.30 -6.27 6.78
CA ASP A 59 -15.83 -6.88 8.00
C ASP A 59 -16.99 -6.05 8.57
N ASP A 60 -18.22 -6.46 8.28
CA ASP A 60 -19.46 -5.85 8.78
C ASP A 60 -19.54 -5.76 10.32
N THR A 61 -18.73 -6.56 11.04
CA THR A 61 -18.69 -6.54 12.50
C THR A 61 -17.68 -5.54 13.07
N GLY A 62 -16.79 -5.00 12.23
CA GLY A 62 -15.73 -4.05 12.60
C GLY A 62 -14.68 -4.62 13.56
N THR A 63 -14.66 -5.93 13.76
CA THR A 63 -13.74 -6.60 14.69
C THR A 63 -12.31 -6.59 14.18
N LEU A 64 -12.12 -6.83 12.88
CA LEU A 64 -10.80 -6.83 12.25
C LEU A 64 -10.13 -5.45 12.32
N ALA A 65 -10.90 -4.37 12.15
CA ALA A 65 -10.39 -3.00 12.26
C ALA A 65 -9.73 -2.71 13.63
N THR A 66 -10.22 -3.33 14.71
CA THR A 66 -9.64 -3.17 16.05
C THR A 66 -8.38 -4.01 16.29
N MET A 67 -8.12 -4.99 15.42
CA MET A 67 -6.95 -5.87 15.49
C MET A 67 -5.84 -5.45 14.52
N LEU A 68 -6.10 -4.47 13.64
CA LEU A 68 -5.10 -3.88 12.76
C LEU A 68 -3.90 -3.39 13.58
N ASN A 69 -2.72 -3.86 13.21
CA ASN A 69 -1.46 -3.42 13.78
C ASN A 69 -0.51 -3.03 12.65
N PRO A 70 -0.78 -1.90 11.97
CA PRO A 70 0.03 -1.45 10.85
C PRO A 70 1.47 -1.18 11.32
N PRO A 71 2.47 -1.44 10.47
CA PRO A 71 3.85 -1.09 10.79
C PRO A 71 3.98 0.43 10.89
N VAL A 72 4.45 0.93 12.03
CA VAL A 72 4.65 2.37 12.28
C VAL A 72 6.15 2.66 12.35
N PRO A 73 6.65 3.69 11.63
CA PRO A 73 8.05 4.08 11.71
C PRO A 73 8.43 4.51 13.14
N SER A 74 9.60 4.04 13.61
CA SER A 74 10.11 4.30 14.96
C SER A 74 10.47 5.76 15.22
N ARG A 75 10.63 6.55 14.15
CA ARG A 75 10.97 7.97 14.20
C ARG A 75 10.32 8.75 13.07
N GLN A 76 10.08 10.03 13.31
CA GLN A 76 9.60 10.94 12.26
C GLN A 76 10.68 11.12 11.19
N ILE A 77 10.27 10.95 9.93
CA ILE A 77 11.13 11.09 8.76
C ILE A 77 10.77 12.36 7.99
N PRO A 78 11.78 13.13 7.52
CA PRO A 78 11.51 14.24 6.63
C PRO A 78 10.81 13.76 5.35
N ALA A 79 9.69 14.38 4.99
CA ALA A 79 8.92 14.00 3.80
C ALA A 79 9.75 13.96 2.50
N ALA A 80 10.79 14.80 2.39
CA ALA A 80 11.70 14.78 1.24
C ALA A 80 12.55 13.49 1.17
N GLN A 81 12.94 12.94 2.33
CA GLN A 81 13.69 11.70 2.41
C GLN A 81 12.80 10.48 2.11
N ALA A 82 11.61 10.44 2.70
CA ALA A 82 10.62 9.40 2.39
C ALA A 82 10.30 9.38 0.89
N ARG A 83 10.04 10.55 0.27
CA ARG A 83 9.81 10.64 -1.18
C ARG A 83 10.98 10.19 -2.05
N ALA A 84 12.22 10.45 -1.63
CA ALA A 84 13.39 10.01 -2.38
C ALA A 84 13.49 8.48 -2.37
N ILE A 85 13.25 7.86 -1.20
CA ILE A 85 13.24 6.40 -1.04
C ILE A 85 12.03 5.78 -1.75
N GLY A 86 10.85 6.39 -1.66
CA GLY A 86 9.65 5.95 -2.38
C GLY A 86 9.88 5.83 -3.88
N ARG A 87 10.53 6.83 -4.50
CA ARG A 87 10.90 6.76 -5.92
C ARG A 87 11.81 5.57 -6.26
N GLU A 88 12.64 5.10 -5.33
CA GLU A 88 13.47 3.91 -5.52
C GLU A 88 12.68 2.61 -5.32
N LEU A 89 11.59 2.67 -4.56
CA LEU A 89 10.72 1.53 -4.24
C LEU A 89 9.54 1.37 -5.20
N ARG A 90 9.27 2.38 -6.03
CA ARG A 90 8.09 2.45 -6.91
C ARG A 90 7.87 1.19 -7.75
N ASP A 91 8.91 0.69 -8.40
CA ASP A 91 8.79 -0.49 -9.26
C ASP A 91 8.35 -1.72 -8.42
N ALA A 92 8.98 -1.93 -7.26
CA ALA A 92 8.63 -3.03 -6.35
C ALA A 92 7.25 -2.86 -5.71
N ALA A 93 6.83 -1.62 -5.43
CA ALA A 93 5.49 -1.31 -4.94
C ALA A 93 4.42 -1.57 -6.02
N GLY A 94 4.72 -1.25 -7.28
CA GLY A 94 3.88 -1.57 -8.43
C GLY A 94 3.69 -3.08 -8.59
N ASP A 95 4.79 -3.85 -8.58
CA ASP A 95 4.76 -5.32 -8.65
C ASP A 95 3.92 -5.92 -7.50
N ALA A 96 4.03 -5.36 -6.29
CA ALA A 96 3.23 -5.82 -5.14
C ALA A 96 1.73 -5.46 -5.30
N ALA A 97 1.42 -4.31 -5.90
CA ALA A 97 0.06 -3.86 -6.14
C ALA A 97 -0.69 -4.71 -7.18
N GLU A 98 0.01 -5.40 -8.09
CA GLU A 98 -0.61 -6.36 -9.02
C GLU A 98 -1.32 -7.53 -8.32
N THR A 99 -1.07 -7.72 -7.02
CA THR A 99 -1.70 -8.77 -6.23
C THR A 99 -3.08 -8.40 -5.66
N PHE A 100 -3.57 -7.19 -5.96
CA PHE A 100 -4.91 -6.69 -5.61
C PHE A 100 -5.80 -6.63 -6.87
#